data_AF-A0A3C2D3X0-F1
#
_entry.id   AF-A0A3C2D3X0-F1
#
_cell.length_a   1.000
_cell.length_b   1.000
_cell.length_c   1.000
_cell.angle_alpha   90.00
_cell.angle_beta   90.00
_cell.angle_gamma   90.00
#
_symmetry.space_group_name_H-M   'P 1'
#
loop_
_entity.id
_entity.type
_entity.pdbx_description
1 polymer ?
#
loop_
_entity_poly.entity_id
_entity_poly.type
_entity_poly.pdbx_seq_one_letter_code
_entity_poly.pdbx_strand_id
1 'polypeptide(L)'
;MAKKSVKNQPVFDFRTIKTFEDACTKENIDPTALPDVSMIPKEFRKPIINAYKLLIIFKAINDGWRPDWSKLSQYKYFPWYRVLSSGFGFSYSGYLCAYSHTCVGSRLCTDTSEKALYIAEQFKAEYQEFFLYPE
;
A
#
# COMPACT_ATOMS: atom_id res chain seq x y z
N MET A 1 -43.30 2.75 12.76
CA MET A 1 -41.83 2.88 12.88
C MET A 1 -41.25 3.18 11.51
N ALA A 2 -40.75 4.40 11.29
CA ALA A 2 -40.21 4.81 10.00
C ALA A 2 -38.88 4.11 9.73
N LYS A 3 -38.78 3.36 8.62
CA LYS A 3 -37.53 2.82 8.10
C LYS A 3 -36.62 4.00 7.77
N LYS A 4 -35.57 4.22 8.57
CA LYS A 4 -34.51 5.18 8.22
C LYS A 4 -33.90 4.71 6.91
N SER A 5 -34.07 5.52 5.87
CA SER A 5 -33.36 5.37 4.59
C SER A 5 -31.87 5.44 4.89
N VAL A 6 -31.15 4.34 4.63
CA VAL A 6 -29.69 4.30 4.67
C VAL A 6 -29.22 5.21 3.54
N LYS A 7 -28.77 6.42 3.88
CA LYS A 7 -28.13 7.31 2.92
C LYS A 7 -26.88 6.59 2.39
N ASN A 8 -26.91 6.13 1.14
CA ASN A 8 -25.72 5.66 0.45
C ASN A 8 -24.73 6.82 0.40
N GLN A 9 -23.69 6.76 1.22
CA GLN A 9 -22.52 7.61 1.03
C GLN A 9 -21.89 7.25 -0.33
N PRO A 10 -21.35 8.23 -1.07
CA PRO A 10 -20.63 7.94 -2.30
C PRO A 10 -19.49 6.98 -1.97
N VAL A 11 -19.40 5.88 -2.73
CA VAL A 11 -18.29 4.94 -2.62
C VAL A 11 -17.02 5.71 -2.98
N PHE A 12 -16.03 5.65 -2.10
CA PHE A 12 -14.73 6.28 -2.33
C PHE A 12 -14.05 5.64 -3.54
N ASP A 13 -13.68 6.46 -4.53
CA ASP A 13 -12.87 6.01 -5.66
C ASP A 13 -11.38 6.13 -5.30
N PHE A 14 -10.76 4.99 -5.03
CA PHE A 14 -9.34 4.92 -4.66
C PHE A 14 -8.40 5.43 -5.76
N ARG A 15 -8.85 5.53 -7.03
CA ARG A 15 -8.04 6.07 -8.14
C ARG A 15 -7.84 7.58 -8.07
N THR A 16 -8.50 8.24 -7.13
CA THR A 16 -8.25 9.64 -6.79
C THR A 16 -6.92 9.84 -6.07
N ILE A 17 -6.36 8.78 -5.46
CA ILE A 17 -5.07 8.81 -4.75
C ILE A 17 -3.94 8.51 -5.72
N LYS A 18 -3.34 9.55 -6.32
CA LYS A 18 -2.29 9.40 -7.34
C LYS A 18 -0.89 9.64 -6.78
N THR A 19 -0.78 10.38 -5.69
CA THR A 19 0.50 10.69 -5.03
C THR A 19 0.47 10.35 -3.55
N PHE A 20 1.65 10.37 -2.92
CA PHE A 20 1.77 10.25 -1.48
C PHE A 20 1.05 11.40 -0.76
N GLU A 21 1.07 12.61 -1.32
CA GLU A 21 0.39 13.80 -0.80
C GLU A 21 -1.14 13.65 -0.86
N ASP A 22 -1.68 13.03 -1.91
CA ASP A 22 -3.11 12.71 -2.00
C ASP A 22 -3.51 11.74 -0.87
N ALA A 23 -2.68 10.72 -0.63
CA ALA A 23 -2.90 9.75 0.45
C ALA A 23 -2.84 10.42 1.83
N CYS A 24 -1.86 11.31 2.04
CA CYS A 24 -1.73 12.11 3.24
C CYS A 24 -2.96 13.02 3.46
N THR A 25 -3.43 13.68 2.40
CA THR A 25 -4.62 14.54 2.44
C THR A 25 -5.87 13.74 2.84
N LYS A 26 -6.07 12.56 2.24
CA LYS A 26 -7.19 11.66 2.59
C LYS A 26 -7.17 11.24 4.06
N GLU A 27 -5.99 11.00 4.61
CA GLU A 27 -5.79 10.53 5.98
C GLU A 27 -5.59 11.66 7.00
N ASN A 28 -5.63 12.92 6.58
CA ASN A 28 -5.34 14.11 7.40
C ASN A 28 -3.95 14.05 8.07
N ILE A 29 -2.95 13.63 7.30
CA ILE A 29 -1.53 13.56 7.70
C ILE A 29 -0.77 14.68 6.99
N ASP A 30 0.17 15.32 7.68
CA ASP A 30 1.10 16.26 7.06
C ASP A 30 2.10 15.49 6.17
N PRO A 31 2.15 15.74 4.85
CA PRO A 31 3.06 15.03 3.94
C PRO A 31 4.55 15.27 4.25
N THR A 32 4.88 16.30 5.04
CA THR A 32 6.26 16.58 5.45
C THR A 32 6.65 15.87 6.76
N ALA A 33 5.67 15.33 7.50
CA ALA A 33 5.87 14.59 8.74
C ALA A 33 6.36 13.15 8.47
N LEU A 34 7.55 13.05 7.87
CA LEU A 34 8.27 11.80 7.63
C LEU A 34 8.98 11.32 8.91
N PRO A 35 9.26 10.01 9.06
CA PRO A 35 10.00 9.50 10.21
C PRO A 35 11.39 10.12 10.31
N ASP A 36 11.81 10.43 11.55
CA ASP A 36 13.20 10.82 11.82
C ASP A 36 14.13 9.62 11.61
N VAL A 37 15.01 9.74 10.63
CA VAL A 37 16.00 8.73 10.25
C VAL A 37 17.44 9.20 10.52
N SER A 38 17.62 10.27 11.29
CA SER A 38 18.93 10.87 11.60
C SER A 38 19.91 9.87 12.24
N MET A 39 19.39 8.98 13.08
CA MET A 39 20.15 7.96 13.82
C MET A 39 20.34 6.63 13.05
N ILE A 40 19.76 6.52 11.85
CA ILE A 40 19.84 5.31 11.03
C ILE A 40 21.03 5.40 10.07
N PRO A 41 21.78 4.31 9.79
CA PRO A 41 22.80 4.30 8.73
C PRO A 41 22.21 4.73 7.38
N LYS A 42 22.99 5.47 6.58
CA LYS A 42 22.50 6.15 5.36
C LYS A 42 21.81 5.19 4.39
N GLU A 43 22.34 3.99 4.26
CA GLU A 43 21.86 2.90 3.40
C GLU A 43 20.43 2.43 3.74
N PHE A 44 19.97 2.59 4.99
CA PHE A 44 18.63 2.14 5.41
C PHE A 44 17.60 3.29 5.49
N ARG A 45 18.02 4.55 5.36
CA ARG A 45 17.12 5.70 5.52
C ARG A 45 16.03 5.73 4.46
N LYS A 46 16.43 5.61 3.19
CA LYS A 46 15.53 5.70 2.02
C LYS A 46 14.46 4.60 2.02
N PRO A 47 14.78 3.31 2.24
CA PRO A 47 13.74 2.28 2.31
C PRO A 47 12.80 2.47 3.50
N ILE A 48 13.28 2.95 4.66
CA ILE A 48 12.40 3.23 5.82
C ILE A 48 11.39 4.34 5.50
N ILE A 49 11.83 5.42 4.86
CA ILE A 49 10.94 6.51 4.43
C ILE A 49 9.90 5.99 3.43
N ASN A 50 10.31 5.20 2.44
CA ASN A 50 9.38 4.68 1.44
C ASN A 50 8.44 3.61 2.00
N ALA A 51 8.88 2.80 2.98
CA ALA A 51 8.00 1.93 3.73
C ALA A 51 6.89 2.73 4.42
N TYR A 52 7.23 3.84 5.09
CA TYR A 52 6.24 4.72 5.72
C TYR A 52 5.25 5.31 4.70
N LYS A 53 5.74 5.78 3.55
CA LYS A 53 4.88 6.27 2.46
C LYS A 53 3.90 5.20 1.99
N LEU A 54 4.38 3.99 1.72
CA LEU A 54 3.54 2.86 1.31
C LEU A 54 2.48 2.52 2.36
N LEU A 55 2.82 2.54 3.66
CA LEU A 55 1.83 2.31 4.72
C LEU A 55 0.67 3.32 4.67
N ILE A 56 0.95 4.59 4.39
CA ILE A 56 -0.07 5.65 4.28
C ILE A 56 -0.88 5.45 2.99
N ILE A 57 -0.24 5.17 1.86
CA ILE A 57 -0.90 4.90 0.58
C ILE A 57 -1.90 3.74 0.71
N PHE A 58 -1.47 2.61 1.29
CA PHE A 58 -2.36 1.47 1.53
C PHE A 58 -3.50 1.83 2.47
N LYS A 59 -3.23 2.59 3.55
CA LYS A 59 -4.26 3.03 4.48
C LYS A 59 -5.32 3.88 3.79
N ALA A 60 -4.91 4.85 2.97
CA ALA A 60 -5.79 5.73 2.21
C ALA A 60 -6.64 4.94 1.20
N ILE A 61 -6.01 4.07 0.41
CA ILE A 61 -6.68 3.28 -0.64
C ILE A 61 -7.61 2.21 -0.08
N ASN A 62 -7.28 1.65 1.08
CA ASN A 62 -8.13 0.67 1.76
C ASN A 62 -9.36 1.29 2.41
N ASP A 63 -9.38 2.60 2.64
CA ASP A 63 -10.53 3.34 3.19
C ASP A 63 -11.16 2.64 4.41
N GLY A 64 -10.31 2.34 5.39
CA GLY A 64 -10.72 1.69 6.63
C GLY A 64 -10.77 0.16 6.59
N TRP A 65 -10.64 -0.48 5.42
CA TRP A 65 -10.50 -1.93 5.35
C TRP A 65 -9.22 -2.39 6.06
N ARG A 66 -9.35 -3.50 6.81
CA ARG A 66 -8.22 -4.21 7.43
C ARG A 66 -8.40 -5.72 7.25
N PRO A 67 -7.29 -6.46 7.08
CA PRO A 67 -7.37 -7.92 7.01
C PRO A 67 -7.82 -8.50 8.35
N ASP A 68 -8.81 -9.37 8.29
CA ASP A 68 -9.22 -10.26 9.37
C ASP A 68 -8.50 -11.61 9.15
N TRP A 69 -7.51 -11.88 9.99
CA TRP A 69 -6.70 -13.09 9.92
C TRP A 69 -7.40 -14.32 10.49
N SER A 70 -8.47 -14.13 11.27
CA SER A 70 -9.29 -15.25 11.75
C SER A 70 -10.19 -15.81 10.64
N LYS A 71 -10.50 -15.00 9.62
CA LYS A 71 -11.34 -15.39 8.50
C LYS A 71 -10.52 -15.96 7.34
N LEU A 72 -10.41 -17.28 7.30
CA LEU A 72 -9.68 -18.04 6.26
C LEU A 72 -10.19 -17.76 4.84
N SER A 73 -11.49 -17.47 4.69
CA SER A 73 -12.14 -17.21 3.40
C SER A 73 -11.98 -15.77 2.91
N GLN A 74 -11.44 -14.86 3.73
CA GLN A 74 -11.21 -13.49 3.31
C GLN A 74 -9.90 -13.42 2.53
N TYR A 75 -10.03 -13.20 1.22
CA TYR A 75 -8.90 -12.91 0.35
C TYR A 75 -8.21 -11.59 0.73
N LYS A 76 -6.89 -11.58 0.62
CA LYS A 76 -6.02 -10.45 0.94
C LYS A 76 -5.03 -10.32 -0.19
N TYR A 77 -5.07 -9.22 -0.92
CA TYR A 77 -4.29 -9.04 -2.14
C TYR A 77 -3.11 -8.11 -1.88
N PHE A 78 -1.97 -8.36 -2.54
CA PHE A 78 -0.81 -7.50 -2.45
C PHE A 78 -0.03 -7.49 -3.77
N PRO A 79 0.68 -6.39 -4.10
CA PRO A 79 1.56 -6.32 -5.26
C PRO A 79 2.66 -7.38 -5.22
N TRP A 80 2.91 -8.04 -6.36
CA TRP A 80 4.02 -8.96 -6.55
C TRP A 80 4.94 -8.50 -7.69
N TYR A 81 6.20 -8.26 -7.34
CA TYR A 81 7.22 -7.78 -8.26
C TYR A 81 8.22 -8.90 -8.59
N ARG A 82 8.77 -8.88 -9.80
CA ARG A 82 9.95 -9.64 -10.19
C ARG A 82 11.13 -8.69 -10.34
N VAL A 83 12.20 -8.99 -9.63
CA VAL A 83 13.51 -8.41 -9.90
C VAL A 83 14.14 -9.22 -11.03
N LEU A 84 14.43 -8.58 -12.15
CA LEU A 84 15.02 -9.23 -13.32
C LEU A 84 16.54 -9.37 -13.12
N SER A 85 17.10 -10.49 -13.56
CA SER A 85 18.48 -10.92 -13.32
C SER A 85 19.56 -10.00 -13.92
N SER A 86 19.20 -9.01 -14.73
CA SER A 86 20.14 -8.12 -15.41
C SER A 86 20.58 -6.90 -14.58
N GLY A 87 20.31 -6.85 -13.27
CA GLY A 87 20.75 -5.73 -12.41
C GLY A 87 20.01 -4.40 -12.65
N PHE A 88 19.23 -4.29 -13.73
CA PHE A 88 18.58 -3.04 -14.17
C PHE A 88 17.04 -3.09 -14.13
N GLY A 89 16.43 -4.14 -13.58
CA GLY A 89 14.99 -4.38 -13.77
C GLY A 89 14.19 -4.64 -12.51
N PHE A 90 13.37 -3.67 -12.10
CA PHE A 90 12.23 -3.88 -11.20
C PHE A 90 10.94 -3.89 -12.02
N SER A 91 10.37 -5.07 -12.19
CA SER A 91 9.17 -5.27 -13.02
C SER A 91 8.00 -5.72 -12.16
N TYR A 92 6.84 -5.13 -12.39
CA TYR A 92 5.61 -5.60 -11.78
C TYR A 92 5.11 -6.84 -12.54
N SER A 93 4.78 -7.89 -11.79
CA SER A 93 4.34 -9.17 -12.38
C SER A 93 2.87 -9.48 -12.12
N GLY A 94 2.15 -8.63 -11.39
CA GLY A 94 0.77 -8.87 -10.99
C GLY A 94 0.59 -8.84 -9.47
N TYR A 95 -0.56 -9.27 -9.00
CA TYR A 95 -0.86 -9.36 -7.58
C TYR A 95 -0.83 -10.82 -7.13
N LEU A 96 -0.59 -11.04 -5.84
CA LEU A 96 -0.79 -12.33 -5.21
C LEU A 96 -1.92 -12.23 -4.17
N CYS A 97 -2.48 -13.39 -3.85
CA CYS A 97 -3.50 -13.54 -2.83
C CYS A 97 -2.95 -14.35 -1.66
N ALA A 98 -3.10 -13.81 -0.45
CA ALA A 98 -2.67 -14.43 0.78
C ALA A 98 -3.84 -15.07 1.54
N TYR A 99 -3.66 -16.34 1.91
CA TYR A 99 -4.49 -17.01 2.92
C TYR A 99 -4.04 -16.62 4.33
N SER A 100 -4.81 -16.98 5.35
CA SER A 100 -4.56 -16.66 6.77
C SER A 100 -3.18 -17.08 7.33
N HIS A 101 -2.43 -17.94 6.63
CA HIS A 101 -1.12 -18.46 7.05
C HIS A 101 0.08 -17.77 6.36
N THR A 102 -0.11 -16.55 5.86
CA THR A 102 0.84 -15.89 4.93
C THR A 102 2.07 -15.25 5.59
N CYS A 103 3.14 -15.14 4.81
CA CYS A 103 4.39 -14.44 5.08
C CYS A 103 4.38 -12.94 4.72
N VAL A 104 3.22 -12.33 4.43
CA VAL A 104 3.13 -10.92 4.00
C VAL A 104 2.74 -9.95 5.11
N GLY A 105 3.18 -8.69 4.96
CA GLY A 105 2.82 -7.61 5.85
C GLY A 105 1.34 -7.24 5.73
N SER A 106 0.58 -7.40 6.82
CA SER A 106 -0.86 -7.09 6.88
C SER A 106 -1.23 -5.65 6.50
N ARG A 107 -0.30 -4.72 6.66
CA ARG A 107 -0.46 -3.30 6.35
C ARG A 107 -0.26 -2.97 4.86
N LEU A 108 0.25 -3.93 4.08
CA LEU A 108 0.48 -3.83 2.64
C LEU A 108 -0.43 -4.80 1.87
N CYS A 109 -1.63 -5.04 2.40
CA CYS A 109 -2.67 -5.84 1.77
C CYS A 109 -3.89 -4.98 1.43
N THR A 110 -4.67 -5.40 0.44
CA THR A 110 -5.96 -4.82 0.05
C THR A 110 -7.06 -5.88 0.01
N ASP A 111 -8.30 -5.43 0.06
CA ASP A 111 -9.50 -6.28 -0.07
C ASP A 111 -9.74 -6.79 -1.48
N THR A 112 -9.27 -6.05 -2.49
CA THR A 112 -9.42 -6.42 -3.90
C THR A 112 -8.08 -6.46 -4.63
N SER A 113 -8.00 -7.33 -5.63
CA SER A 113 -6.85 -7.38 -6.55
C SER A 113 -6.69 -6.11 -7.37
N GLU A 114 -7.79 -5.42 -7.68
CA GLU A 114 -7.76 -4.17 -8.44
C GLU A 114 -7.04 -3.06 -7.67
N LYS A 115 -7.26 -2.92 -6.36
CA LYS A 115 -6.51 -1.98 -5.54
C LYS A 115 -5.03 -2.36 -5.46
N ALA A 116 -4.71 -3.64 -5.34
CA ALA A 116 -3.32 -4.10 -5.35
C ALA A 116 -2.63 -3.77 -6.69
N LEU A 117 -3.30 -4.04 -7.82
CA LEU A 117 -2.83 -3.67 -9.16
C LEU A 117 -2.60 -2.17 -9.29
N TYR A 118 -3.59 -1.38 -8.89
CA TYR A 118 -3.52 0.07 -8.97
C TYR A 118 -2.35 0.61 -8.16
N ILE A 119 -2.23 0.18 -6.89
CA ILE A 119 -1.12 0.59 -6.03
C ILE A 119 0.23 0.25 -6.68
N ALA A 120 0.33 -0.95 -7.26
CA ALA A 120 1.58 -1.44 -7.79
C ALA A 120 2.09 -0.65 -8.99
N GLU A 121 1.17 -0.21 -9.84
CA GLU A 121 1.46 0.59 -11.03
C GLU A 121 1.64 2.07 -10.69
N GLN A 122 0.74 2.62 -9.87
CA GLN A 122 0.73 4.05 -9.54
C GLN A 122 1.91 4.44 -8.65
N PHE A 123 2.31 3.58 -7.71
CA PHE A 123 3.35 3.84 -6.71
C PHE A 123 4.59 2.95 -6.91
N LYS A 124 4.91 2.65 -8.17
CA LYS A 124 6.06 1.80 -8.52
C LYS A 124 7.38 2.37 -8.00
N ALA A 125 7.53 3.69 -8.00
CA ALA A 125 8.75 4.36 -7.53
C ALA A 125 8.97 4.12 -6.03
N GLU A 126 7.95 4.31 -5.20
CA GLU A 126 8.01 4.03 -3.76
C GLU A 126 8.38 2.57 -3.49
N TYR A 127 7.86 1.66 -4.31
CA TYR A 127 8.21 0.24 -4.23
C TYR A 127 9.65 -0.07 -4.65
N GLN A 128 10.16 0.55 -5.71
CA GLN A 128 11.55 0.41 -6.12
C GLN A 128 12.49 0.84 -5.00
N GLU A 129 12.23 2.00 -4.42
CA GLU A 129 13.05 2.57 -3.35
C GLU A 129 12.94 1.82 -2.02
N PHE A 130 11.86 1.06 -1.84
CA PHE A 130 11.69 0.20 -0.68
C PHE A 130 12.38 -1.17 -0.84
N PHE A 131 12.32 -1.78 -2.03
CA PHE A 131 12.80 -3.15 -2.24
C PHE A 131 14.23 -3.25 -2.77
N LEU A 132 14.72 -2.25 -3.49
CA LEU A 132 16.04 -2.31 -4.13
C LEU A 132 17.10 -1.59 -3.30
N TYR A 133 18.34 -2.06 -3.44
CA TYR A 133 19.49 -1.32 -2.93
C TYR A 133 19.69 -0.03 -3.73
N PRO A 134 20.17 1.05 -3.09
CA PRO A 134 20.64 2.21 -3.82
C PRO A 134 21.82 1.81 -4.72
N GLU A 135 21.78 2.25 -5.99
CA GLU A 135 22.94 2.21 -6.89
C GLU A 135 24.05 3.17 -6.43
#